data_AF-A0AAE0SXP2-F1
#
_entry.id   AF-A0AAE0SXP2-F1
#
_cell.length_a   1.000
_cell.length_b   1.000
_cell.length_c   1.000
_cell.angle_alpha   90.00
_cell.angle_beta   90.00
_cell.angle_gamma   90.00
#
_symmetry.space_group_name_H-M   'P 1'
#
loop_
_entity.id
_entity.type
_entity.pdbx_description
1 polymer ?
#
loop_
_entity_poly.entity_id
_entity_poly.type
_entity_poly.pdbx_seq_one_letter_code
_entity_poly.pdbx_strand_id
1 'polypeptide(L)'
;EDLQDDDDEGEVINDPGFMIQGKGISPSKQDSSIRDFLSFPSPSKLHQLGKGLASKLKKELGDDLKDVEKTISNLVKISCIVQPTDDKTKNIIIECADIMLKECFEGHEEATAGLVANACLVYLGLLKGEDKKYRPPSDISGPLIVLEHCVRQQYFPKLAKEIVQMFISKPHPLLDKASAARHKILQTLYSI
;
A
#
# COMPACT_ATOMS: atom_id res chain seq x y z
N GLU A 1 69.89 2.36 4.95
CA GLU A 1 70.04 3.47 5.90
C GLU A 1 70.06 4.73 5.05
N ASP A 2 69.03 5.59 4.99
CA ASP A 2 67.91 5.80 5.91
C ASP A 2 66.67 6.38 5.19
N LEU A 3 65.50 6.06 5.74
CA LEU A 3 64.17 6.62 5.46
C LEU A 3 63.98 7.92 6.26
N GLN A 4 63.24 8.90 5.71
CA GLN A 4 62.42 9.91 6.43
C GLN A 4 61.64 10.71 5.36
N ASP A 5 60.40 10.36 5.06
CA ASP A 5 59.14 10.73 5.73
C ASP A 5 58.71 12.17 5.41
N ASP A 6 57.86 12.26 4.38
CA ASP A 6 56.96 13.37 4.08
C ASP A 6 55.78 13.32 5.05
N ASP A 7 55.58 14.35 5.89
CA ASP A 7 54.30 14.66 6.54
C ASP A 7 54.29 16.16 6.89
N ASP A 8 53.91 17.00 5.93
CA ASP A 8 53.57 18.41 6.17
C ASP A 8 52.10 18.45 6.64
N GLU A 9 51.91 18.40 7.95
CA GLU A 9 50.62 18.60 8.61
C GLU A 9 50.10 20.02 8.28
N GLY A 10 49.04 20.09 7.47
CA GLY A 10 48.35 21.35 7.20
C GLY A 10 47.88 22.03 8.50
N GLU A 11 48.22 23.31 8.66
CA GLU A 11 47.88 24.11 9.83
C GLU A 11 46.37 24.10 10.11
N VAL A 12 45.99 23.58 11.28
CA VAL A 12 44.62 23.67 11.80
C VAL A 12 44.38 25.10 12.29
N ILE A 13 43.75 25.93 11.46
CA ILE A 13 43.31 27.27 11.82
C ILE A 13 42.14 27.15 12.81
N ASN A 14 42.44 27.24 14.11
CA ASN A 14 41.45 27.35 15.18
C ASN A 14 40.95 28.81 15.27
N ASP A 15 40.08 29.21 14.35
CA ASP A 15 39.35 30.48 14.44
C ASP A 15 38.07 30.30 15.29
N PRO A 16 37.97 30.91 16.49
CA PRO A 16 36.79 30.81 17.35
C PRO A 16 35.51 31.36 16.70
N GLY A 17 35.61 32.15 15.63
CA GLY A 17 34.48 32.70 14.89
C GLY A 17 33.80 31.71 13.93
N PHE A 18 34.43 30.57 13.62
CA PHE A 18 33.92 29.57 12.66
C PHE A 18 33.30 28.33 13.31
N MET A 19 33.21 28.27 14.64
CA MET A 19 32.46 27.21 15.33
C MET A 19 30.94 27.41 15.15
N ILE A 20 30.41 26.94 14.02
CA ILE A 20 28.98 26.73 13.89
C ILE A 20 28.64 25.59 14.85
N GLN A 21 28.03 25.91 15.99
CA GLN A 21 27.36 24.93 16.83
C GLN A 21 26.23 24.30 16.01
N GLY A 22 26.57 23.26 15.25
CA GLY A 22 25.61 22.38 14.63
C GLY A 22 24.81 21.75 15.76
N LYS A 23 23.64 22.34 16.07
CA LYS A 23 22.58 21.63 16.76
C LYS A 23 22.28 20.44 15.86
N GLY A 24 22.87 19.29 16.18
CA GLY A 24 22.51 18.03 15.56
C GLY A 24 21.02 17.85 15.75
N ILE A 25 20.26 18.14 14.70
CA ILE A 25 18.86 17.76 14.62
C ILE A 25 18.90 16.25 14.40
N SER A 26 19.09 15.50 15.49
CA SER A 26 18.63 14.13 15.52
C SER A 26 17.17 14.17 15.09
N PRO A 27 16.74 13.41 14.05
CA PRO A 27 15.34 13.34 13.73
C PRO A 27 14.64 12.90 15.01
N SER A 28 13.87 13.82 15.62
CA SER A 28 12.90 13.43 16.63
C SER A 28 12.11 12.29 16.00
N LYS A 29 11.91 11.17 16.72
CA LYS A 29 11.00 10.11 16.29
C LYS A 29 9.67 10.77 15.95
N GLN A 30 9.45 11.07 14.67
CA GLN A 30 8.18 11.61 14.21
C GLN A 30 7.20 10.47 14.40
N ASP A 31 6.26 10.63 15.32
CA ASP A 31 5.08 9.78 15.38
C ASP A 31 4.39 9.87 14.02
N SER A 32 4.50 8.79 13.23
CA SER A 32 3.85 8.72 11.92
C SER A 32 2.34 8.92 12.12
N SER A 33 1.75 9.89 11.42
CA SER A 33 0.30 10.08 11.44
C SER A 33 -0.39 9.14 10.43
N ILE A 34 -1.70 8.88 10.61
CA ILE A 34 -2.47 8.07 9.65
C ILE A 34 -2.45 8.72 8.26
N ARG A 35 -2.55 10.05 8.18
CA ARG A 35 -2.47 10.81 6.91
C ARG A 35 -1.13 10.65 6.23
N ASP A 36 -0.04 10.69 6.99
CA ASP A 36 1.30 10.51 6.45
C ASP A 36 1.51 9.07 5.93
N PHE A 37 0.96 8.08 6.64
CA PHE A 37 0.94 6.70 6.15
C PHE A 37 0.10 6.54 4.87
N LEU A 38 -1.12 7.10 4.81
CA LEU A 38 -1.96 7.00 3.60
C LEU A 38 -1.35 7.72 2.39
N SER A 39 -0.59 8.78 2.62
CA SER A 39 0.11 9.52 1.57
C SER A 39 1.33 8.75 1.04
N PHE A 40 2.10 8.14 1.96
CA PHE A 40 3.31 7.39 1.63
C PHE A 40 3.40 6.10 2.48
N PRO A 41 2.65 5.05 2.10
CA PRO A 41 2.64 3.81 2.86
C PRO A 41 4.02 3.16 2.90
N SER A 42 4.44 2.68 4.07
CA SER A 42 5.62 1.83 4.22
C SER A 42 5.46 0.88 5.39
N PRO A 43 6.15 -0.29 5.40
CA PRO A 43 6.12 -1.20 6.54
C PRO A 43 6.59 -0.51 7.83
N SER A 44 7.59 0.36 7.77
CA SER A 44 8.08 1.09 8.94
C SER A 44 7.01 2.02 9.54
N LYS A 45 6.29 2.78 8.70
CA LYS A 45 5.20 3.66 9.16
C LYS A 45 4.02 2.86 9.71
N LEU A 46 3.69 1.75 9.08
CA LEU A 46 2.67 0.81 9.56
C LEU A 46 2.97 0.36 11.00
N HIS A 47 4.20 -0.07 11.26
CA HIS A 47 4.61 -0.53 12.60
C HIS A 47 4.62 0.60 13.64
N GLN A 48 4.96 1.83 13.26
CA GLN A 48 4.93 3.00 14.16
C GLN A 48 3.52 3.38 14.61
N LEU A 49 2.51 3.18 13.75
CA LEU A 49 1.10 3.45 14.08
C LEU A 49 0.54 2.51 15.15
N GLY A 50 1.22 1.38 15.39
CA GLY A 50 0.90 0.42 16.43
C GLY A 50 -0.43 -0.30 16.21
N LYS A 51 -0.98 -0.86 17.30
CA LYS A 51 -2.23 -1.63 17.28
C LYS A 51 -3.44 -0.74 16.95
N GLY A 52 -4.50 -1.37 16.43
CA GLY A 52 -5.77 -0.69 16.14
C GLY A 52 -5.72 0.21 14.91
N LEU A 53 -4.79 -0.04 13.98
CA LEU A 53 -4.67 0.74 12.75
C LEU A 53 -5.99 0.76 11.96
N ALA A 54 -6.64 -0.38 11.81
CA ALA A 54 -7.89 -0.49 11.05
C ALA A 54 -8.97 0.47 11.61
N SER A 55 -9.12 0.54 12.93
CA SER A 55 -10.05 1.49 13.59
C SER A 55 -9.63 2.95 13.42
N LYS A 56 -8.32 3.25 13.54
CA LYS A 56 -7.79 4.61 13.34
C LYS A 56 -7.98 5.08 11.89
N LEU A 57 -7.74 4.19 10.93
CA LEU A 57 -7.93 4.41 9.50
C LEU A 57 -9.40 4.67 9.19
N LYS A 58 -10.31 3.87 9.76
CA LYS A 58 -11.76 4.12 9.64
C LYS A 58 -12.14 5.52 10.11
N LYS A 59 -11.63 5.92 11.27
CA LYS A 59 -11.90 7.26 11.83
C LYS A 59 -11.32 8.38 10.97
N GLU A 60 -10.12 8.19 10.42
CA GLU A 60 -9.46 9.20 9.58
C GLU A 60 -10.14 9.37 8.22
N LEU A 61 -10.57 8.27 7.59
CA LEU A 61 -11.20 8.30 6.27
C LEU A 61 -12.68 8.72 6.34
N GLY A 62 -13.41 8.34 7.40
CA GLY A 62 -14.80 8.77 7.58
C GLY A 62 -15.67 8.48 6.36
N ASP A 63 -16.35 9.51 5.83
CA ASP A 63 -17.22 9.39 4.66
C ASP A 63 -16.48 9.08 3.35
N ASP A 64 -15.16 9.25 3.28
CA ASP A 64 -14.37 8.82 2.10
C ASP A 64 -14.45 7.30 1.90
N LEU A 65 -14.83 6.53 2.93
CA LEU A 65 -15.06 5.08 2.82
C LEU A 65 -16.33 4.70 2.04
N LYS A 66 -17.25 5.64 1.85
CA LYS A 66 -18.46 5.46 1.03
C LYS A 66 -18.21 5.83 -0.43
N ASP A 67 -17.09 6.50 -0.72
CA ASP A 67 -16.63 6.81 -2.07
C ASP A 67 -15.79 5.64 -2.58
N VAL A 68 -16.31 4.95 -3.61
CA VAL A 68 -15.68 3.75 -4.18
C VAL A 68 -14.28 4.05 -4.70
N GLU A 69 -14.10 5.14 -5.45
CA GLU A 69 -12.82 5.48 -6.08
C GLU A 69 -11.76 5.79 -5.01
N LYS A 70 -12.11 6.61 -4.01
CA LYS A 70 -11.19 6.94 -2.90
C LYS A 70 -10.85 5.71 -2.08
N THR A 71 -11.85 4.88 -1.76
CA THR A 71 -11.65 3.68 -0.96
C THR A 71 -10.73 2.70 -1.64
N ILE A 72 -10.99 2.39 -2.92
CA ILE A 72 -10.18 1.43 -3.67
C ILE A 72 -8.79 1.98 -3.98
N SER A 73 -8.67 3.27 -4.30
CA SER A 73 -7.36 3.96 -4.40
C SER A 73 -6.53 3.78 -3.14
N ASN A 74 -7.10 4.06 -1.97
CA ASN A 74 -6.39 3.94 -0.70
C ASN A 74 -6.08 2.48 -0.37
N LEU A 75 -7.00 1.56 -0.63
CA LEU A 75 -6.81 0.13 -0.43
C LEU A 75 -5.64 -0.40 -1.26
N VAL A 76 -5.59 -0.09 -2.56
CA VAL A 76 -4.50 -0.50 -3.44
C VAL A 76 -3.17 0.10 -2.97
N LYS A 77 -3.16 1.39 -2.60
CA LYS A 77 -1.95 2.05 -2.08
C LYS A 77 -1.39 1.36 -0.83
N ILE A 78 -2.21 1.12 0.19
CA ILE A 78 -1.73 0.46 1.42
C ILE A 78 -1.37 -1.01 1.15
N SER A 79 -1.98 -1.66 0.18
CA SER A 79 -1.66 -3.04 -0.19
C SER A 79 -0.32 -3.18 -0.92
N CYS A 80 0.22 -2.10 -1.51
CA CYS A 80 1.51 -2.11 -2.18
C CYS A 80 2.69 -2.40 -1.24
N ILE A 81 2.53 -2.22 0.08
CA ILE A 81 3.59 -2.52 1.06
C ILE A 81 3.62 -3.99 1.48
N VAL A 82 2.61 -4.77 1.08
CA VAL A 82 2.50 -6.19 1.43
C VAL A 82 3.45 -7.01 0.59
N GLN A 83 4.28 -7.82 1.27
CA GLN A 83 5.19 -8.77 0.63
C GLN A 83 4.73 -10.21 0.93
N PRO A 84 4.96 -11.18 0.02
CA PRO A 84 4.51 -12.56 0.20
C PRO A 84 5.00 -13.25 1.48
N THR A 85 6.17 -12.84 1.98
CA THR A 85 6.85 -13.44 3.15
C THR A 85 6.61 -12.67 4.45
N ASP A 86 5.95 -11.52 4.42
CA ASP A 86 5.72 -10.68 5.59
C ASP A 86 4.27 -10.81 6.10
N ASP A 87 4.03 -11.87 6.86
CA ASP A 87 2.71 -12.15 7.44
C ASP A 87 2.26 -11.07 8.44
N LYS A 88 3.19 -10.39 9.12
CA LYS A 88 2.85 -9.35 10.10
C LYS A 88 2.21 -8.15 9.42
N THR A 89 2.88 -7.63 8.40
CA THR A 89 2.34 -6.53 7.58
C THR A 89 1.05 -6.96 6.88
N LYS A 90 1.05 -8.16 6.28
CA LYS A 90 -0.13 -8.70 5.58
C LYS A 90 -1.36 -8.75 6.48
N ASN A 91 -1.24 -9.30 7.69
CA ASN A 91 -2.36 -9.46 8.62
C ASN A 91 -2.96 -8.11 9.03
N ILE A 92 -2.14 -7.09 9.26
CA ILE A 92 -2.63 -5.74 9.58
C ILE A 92 -3.37 -5.13 8.38
N ILE A 93 -2.84 -5.29 7.17
CA ILE A 93 -3.44 -4.71 5.97
C ILE A 93 -4.76 -5.40 5.59
N ILE A 94 -4.87 -6.73 5.71
CA ILE A 94 -6.14 -7.42 5.44
C ILE A 94 -7.24 -7.03 6.44
N GLU A 95 -6.90 -6.77 7.71
CA GLU A 95 -7.85 -6.20 8.68
C GLU A 95 -8.31 -4.79 8.27
N CYS A 96 -7.39 -3.95 7.78
CA CYS A 96 -7.75 -2.64 7.25
C CYS A 96 -8.66 -2.76 6.01
N ALA A 97 -8.32 -3.67 5.10
CA ALA A 97 -9.09 -3.93 3.88
C ALA A 97 -10.51 -4.38 4.19
N ASP A 98 -10.69 -5.27 5.17
CA ASP A 98 -11.99 -5.74 5.60
C ASP A 98 -12.86 -4.60 6.12
N ILE A 99 -12.30 -3.67 6.91
CA ILE A 99 -13.06 -2.51 7.37
C ILE A 99 -13.41 -1.61 6.18
N MET A 100 -12.43 -1.28 5.32
CA MET A 100 -12.64 -0.38 4.19
C MET A 100 -13.74 -0.88 3.24
N LEU A 101 -13.69 -2.17 2.87
CA LEU A 101 -14.64 -2.72 1.91
C LEU A 101 -16.02 -2.97 2.54
N LYS A 102 -16.10 -3.35 3.83
CA LYS A 102 -17.41 -3.45 4.51
C LYS A 102 -18.15 -2.13 4.49
N GLU A 103 -17.49 -1.02 4.82
CA GLU A 103 -18.11 0.31 4.79
C GLU A 103 -18.46 0.75 3.37
N CYS A 104 -17.63 0.40 2.37
CA CYS A 104 -17.86 0.72 0.97
C CYS A 104 -19.09 0.00 0.38
N PHE A 105 -19.36 -1.22 0.84
CA PHE A 105 -20.50 -2.00 0.41
C PHE A 105 -21.77 -1.78 1.25
N GLU A 106 -21.65 -1.16 2.43
CA GLU A 106 -22.71 -1.08 3.43
C GLU A 106 -24.03 -0.52 2.86
N GLY A 107 -25.07 -1.36 2.82
CA GLY A 107 -26.43 -0.98 2.43
C GLY A 107 -26.69 -0.86 0.92
N HIS A 108 -25.68 -1.13 0.08
CA HIS A 108 -25.76 -0.93 -1.37
C HIS A 108 -25.01 -2.00 -2.18
N GLU A 109 -24.80 -3.20 -1.65
CA GLU A 109 -23.88 -4.23 -2.14
C GLU A 109 -24.03 -4.51 -3.65
N GLU A 110 -25.26 -4.71 -4.13
CA GLU A 110 -25.52 -5.02 -5.54
C GLU A 110 -25.21 -3.84 -6.47
N ALA A 111 -25.54 -2.62 -6.04
CA ALA A 111 -25.31 -1.40 -6.81
C ALA A 111 -23.83 -1.01 -6.86
N THR A 112 -23.08 -1.23 -5.78
CA THR A 112 -21.64 -0.91 -5.70
C THR A 112 -20.73 -2.03 -6.22
N ALA A 113 -21.21 -3.27 -6.38
CA ALA A 113 -20.39 -4.41 -6.84
C ALA A 113 -19.63 -4.14 -8.15
N GLY A 114 -20.33 -3.67 -9.19
CA GLY A 114 -19.71 -3.37 -10.48
C GLY A 114 -18.72 -2.20 -10.40
N LEU A 115 -19.04 -1.19 -9.60
CA LEU A 115 -18.18 -0.01 -9.39
C LEU A 115 -16.89 -0.39 -8.68
N VAL A 116 -16.97 -1.18 -7.60
CA VAL A 116 -15.80 -1.66 -6.86
C VAL A 116 -14.93 -2.54 -7.75
N ALA A 117 -15.51 -3.45 -8.53
CA ALA A 117 -14.74 -4.28 -9.45
C ALA A 117 -14.02 -3.43 -10.51
N ASN A 118 -14.72 -2.47 -11.13
CA ASN A 118 -14.12 -1.56 -12.10
C ASN A 118 -12.98 -0.74 -11.48
N ALA A 119 -13.21 -0.13 -10.33
CA ALA A 119 -12.21 0.65 -9.61
C ALA A 119 -10.98 -0.21 -9.28
N CYS A 120 -11.17 -1.45 -8.79
CA CYS A 120 -10.06 -2.37 -8.52
C CYS A 120 -9.22 -2.59 -9.79
N LEU A 121 -9.86 -2.87 -10.92
CA LEU A 121 -9.17 -3.12 -12.18
C LEU A 121 -8.43 -1.88 -12.70
N VAL A 122 -9.00 -0.69 -12.53
CA VAL A 122 -8.36 0.59 -12.90
C VAL A 122 -7.14 0.87 -12.01
N TYR A 123 -7.30 0.80 -10.68
CA TYR A 123 -6.22 1.08 -9.73
C TYR A 123 -5.12 0.01 -9.73
N LEU A 124 -5.42 -1.23 -10.14
CA LEU A 124 -4.41 -2.26 -10.43
C LEU A 124 -3.72 -2.08 -11.79
N GLY A 125 -4.20 -1.16 -12.64
CA GLY A 125 -3.66 -0.96 -13.99
C GLY A 125 -4.02 -2.04 -14.99
N LEU A 126 -5.09 -2.80 -14.73
CA LEU A 126 -5.63 -3.84 -15.63
C LEU A 126 -6.71 -3.28 -16.58
N LEU A 127 -7.27 -2.12 -16.25
CA LEU A 127 -8.16 -1.33 -17.08
C LEU A 127 -7.68 0.11 -17.17
N LYS A 128 -8.06 0.80 -18.26
CA LYS A 128 -7.83 2.24 -18.39
C LYS A 128 -8.90 2.98 -17.59
N GLY A 129 -8.46 3.87 -16.71
CA GLY A 129 -9.32 4.85 -16.05
C GLY A 129 -9.49 6.13 -16.87
N GLU A 130 -10.40 6.99 -16.43
CA GLU A 130 -10.65 8.29 -17.04
C GLU A 130 -9.56 9.32 -16.69
N ASP A 131 -9.00 9.24 -15.47
CA ASP A 131 -7.91 10.11 -15.05
C ASP A 131 -6.59 9.72 -15.72
N LYS A 132 -6.23 10.48 -16.74
CA LYS A 132 -4.97 10.31 -17.50
C LYS A 132 -3.72 10.60 -16.67
N LYS A 133 -3.84 11.25 -15.51
CA LYS A 133 -2.71 11.55 -14.61
C LYS A 133 -2.40 10.39 -13.67
N TYR A 134 -3.39 9.55 -13.36
CA TYR A 134 -3.17 8.38 -12.52
C TYR A 134 -2.12 7.45 -13.13
N ARG A 135 -1.27 6.88 -12.26
CA ARG A 135 -0.25 5.91 -12.61
C ARG A 135 -0.42 4.70 -11.69
N PRO A 136 -0.83 3.54 -12.23
CA PRO A 136 -0.96 2.33 -11.43
C PRO A 136 0.41 1.86 -10.92
N PRO A 137 0.45 1.09 -9.82
CA PRO A 137 1.70 0.55 -9.29
C PRO A 137 2.37 -0.39 -10.31
N SER A 138 3.70 -0.37 -10.34
CA SER A 138 4.49 -1.23 -11.24
C SER A 138 4.53 -2.70 -10.81
N ASP A 139 4.22 -2.97 -9.55
CA ASP A 139 4.05 -4.31 -8.98
C ASP A 139 2.72 -4.38 -8.25
N ILE A 140 1.93 -5.39 -8.57
CA ILE A 140 0.60 -5.65 -8.01
C ILE A 140 0.55 -6.90 -7.15
N SER A 141 1.70 -7.51 -6.81
CA SER A 141 1.75 -8.73 -6.00
C SER A 141 1.08 -8.54 -4.64
N GLY A 142 1.44 -7.48 -3.90
CA GLY A 142 0.80 -7.12 -2.63
C GLY A 142 -0.71 -6.85 -2.76
N PRO A 143 -1.14 -5.97 -3.68
CA PRO A 143 -2.56 -5.77 -3.99
C PRO A 143 -3.34 -7.05 -4.31
N LEU A 144 -2.78 -7.98 -5.10
CA LEU A 144 -3.43 -9.25 -5.40
C LEU A 144 -3.52 -10.17 -4.17
N ILE A 145 -2.52 -10.17 -3.28
CA ILE A 145 -2.57 -10.92 -2.02
C ILE A 145 -3.70 -10.41 -1.12
N VAL A 146 -3.87 -9.09 -1.02
CA VAL A 146 -4.93 -8.49 -0.19
C VAL A 146 -6.30 -8.73 -0.83
N LEU A 147 -6.43 -8.54 -2.14
CA LEU A 147 -7.68 -8.78 -2.86
C LEU A 147 -8.11 -10.25 -2.76
N GLU A 148 -7.15 -11.19 -2.79
CA GLU A 148 -7.41 -12.61 -2.59
C GLU A 148 -8.03 -12.93 -1.24
N HIS A 149 -7.63 -12.24 -0.17
CA HIS A 149 -8.31 -12.33 1.12
C HIS A 149 -9.72 -11.76 1.05
N CYS A 150 -9.88 -10.57 0.47
CA CYS A 150 -11.17 -9.86 0.40
C CYS A 150 -12.23 -10.65 -0.36
N VAL A 151 -11.90 -11.29 -1.48
CA VAL A 151 -12.88 -12.05 -2.28
C VAL A 151 -13.39 -13.30 -1.56
N ARG A 152 -12.69 -13.81 -0.54
CA ARG A 152 -13.19 -14.90 0.32
C ARG A 152 -14.25 -14.44 1.31
N GLN A 153 -14.31 -13.14 1.60
CA GLN A 153 -15.17 -12.62 2.64
C GLN A 153 -16.62 -12.57 2.16
N GLN A 154 -17.55 -12.71 3.10
CA GLN A 154 -18.99 -12.70 2.82
C GLN A 154 -19.49 -11.33 2.36
N TYR A 155 -18.83 -10.25 2.78
CA TYR A 155 -19.19 -8.88 2.37
C TYR A 155 -18.90 -8.61 0.89
N PHE A 156 -18.04 -9.41 0.25
CA PHE A 156 -17.61 -9.15 -1.12
C PHE A 156 -18.65 -9.71 -2.09
N PRO A 157 -19.34 -8.88 -2.90
CA PRO A 157 -20.47 -9.34 -3.71
C PRO A 157 -20.05 -10.30 -4.82
N LYS A 158 -20.92 -11.27 -5.14
CA LYS A 158 -20.66 -12.28 -6.18
C LYS A 158 -20.33 -11.66 -7.55
N LEU A 159 -21.12 -10.68 -7.97
CA LEU A 159 -20.91 -9.98 -9.25
C LEU A 159 -19.50 -9.36 -9.34
N ALA A 160 -19.02 -8.76 -8.25
CA ALA A 160 -17.68 -8.18 -8.22
C ALA A 160 -16.60 -9.25 -8.38
N LYS A 161 -16.76 -10.44 -7.78
CA LYS A 161 -15.83 -11.57 -7.91
C LYS A 161 -15.74 -12.05 -9.36
N GLU A 162 -16.89 -12.23 -10.02
CA GLU A 162 -16.98 -12.69 -11.41
C GLU A 162 -16.28 -11.73 -12.37
N ILE A 163 -16.49 -10.41 -12.20
CA ILE A 163 -15.82 -9.38 -13.00
C ILE A 163 -14.31 -9.44 -12.77
N VAL A 164 -13.86 -9.43 -11.52
CA VAL A 164 -12.43 -9.49 -11.17
C VAL A 164 -11.78 -10.75 -11.76
N GLN A 165 -12.43 -11.91 -11.64
CA GLN A 165 -11.96 -13.18 -12.20
C GLN A 165 -11.80 -13.12 -13.73
N MET A 166 -12.77 -12.55 -14.43
CA MET A 166 -12.74 -12.43 -15.89
C MET A 166 -11.53 -11.62 -16.37
N PHE A 167 -11.13 -10.58 -15.63
CA PHE A 167 -9.99 -9.75 -16.02
C PHE A 167 -8.64 -10.32 -15.55
N ILE A 168 -8.56 -10.89 -14.35
CA ILE A 168 -7.31 -11.49 -13.83
C ILE A 168 -6.92 -12.77 -14.60
N SER A 169 -7.89 -13.47 -15.21
CA SER A 169 -7.61 -14.65 -16.03
C SER A 169 -6.95 -14.31 -17.38
N LYS A 170 -7.10 -13.07 -17.87
CA LYS A 170 -6.52 -12.64 -19.16
C LYS A 170 -5.01 -12.39 -19.06
N PRO A 171 -4.23 -12.62 -20.14
CA PRO A 171 -2.83 -12.22 -20.20
C PRO A 171 -2.67 -10.72 -19.97
N HIS A 172 -1.76 -10.33 -19.06
CA HIS A 172 -1.45 -8.93 -18.81
C HIS A 172 -0.03 -8.81 -18.21
N PRO A 173 0.83 -7.89 -18.69
CA PRO A 173 2.21 -7.81 -18.23
C PRO A 173 2.39 -7.66 -16.72
N LEU A 174 1.50 -6.91 -16.04
CA LEU A 174 1.53 -6.79 -14.57
C LEU A 174 1.16 -8.10 -13.87
N LEU A 175 0.20 -8.86 -14.43
CA LEU A 175 -0.24 -10.14 -13.89
C LEU A 175 0.82 -11.22 -14.11
N ASP A 176 1.56 -11.16 -15.22
CA ASP A 176 2.64 -12.10 -15.52
C ASP A 176 3.83 -11.90 -14.57
N LYS A 177 4.14 -10.64 -14.21
CA LYS A 177 5.14 -10.31 -13.18
C LYS A 177 4.72 -10.74 -11.78
N ALA A 178 3.43 -10.66 -11.46
CA ALA A 178 2.84 -11.07 -10.19
C ALA A 178 2.30 -12.52 -10.22
N SER A 179 2.93 -13.42 -10.98
CA SER A 179 2.39 -14.74 -11.33
C SER A 179 1.96 -15.61 -10.13
N ALA A 180 2.74 -15.65 -9.06
CA ALA A 180 2.40 -16.41 -7.85
C ALA A 180 1.13 -15.88 -7.16
N ALA A 181 1.03 -14.56 -7.00
CA ALA A 181 -0.15 -13.92 -6.42
C ALA A 181 -1.38 -14.08 -7.33
N ARG A 182 -1.20 -13.90 -8.65
CA ARG A 182 -2.23 -14.14 -9.68
C ARG A 182 -2.77 -15.57 -9.61
N HIS A 183 -1.88 -16.56 -9.54
CA HIS A 183 -2.30 -17.97 -9.47
C HIS A 183 -3.14 -18.22 -8.23
N LYS A 184 -2.71 -17.71 -7.07
CA LYS A 184 -3.41 -17.89 -5.80
C LYS A 184 -4.80 -17.26 -5.78
N ILE A 185 -4.95 -16.02 -6.28
CA ILE A 185 -6.26 -15.38 -6.36
C ILE A 185 -7.19 -16.08 -7.35
N LEU A 186 -6.68 -16.56 -8.50
CA LEU A 186 -7.48 -17.32 -9.45
C LEU A 186 -7.97 -18.64 -8.86
N GLN A 187 -7.09 -19.40 -8.20
CA GLN A 187 -7.50 -20.63 -7.49
C GLN A 187 -8.62 -20.35 -6.49
N THR A 188 -8.51 -19.25 -5.74
CA THR A 188 -9.54 -18.83 -4.79
C THR A 188 -10.86 -18.51 -5.50
N LEU A 189 -10.83 -17.69 -6.55
CA LEU A 189 -12.02 -17.27 -7.30
C LEU A 189 -12.72 -18.44 -8.02
N TYR A 190 -12.00 -19.47 -8.45
CA TYR A 190 -12.61 -20.67 -9.03
C TYR A 190 -13.22 -21.62 -7.98
N SER A 191 -12.88 -21.45 -6.70
CA SER A 191 -13.30 -22.35 -5.61
C SER A 191 -14.49 -21.86 -4.79
N ILE A 192 -14.92 -20.61 -4.99
CA ILE A 192 -16.00 -19.94 -4.25
C ILE A 192 -17.17 -19.63 -5.16
#